data_AF-A0AAW7HND8-F1
#
_entry.id   AF-A0AAW7HND8-F1
#
_cell.length_a   1.000
_cell.length_b   1.000
_cell.length_c   1.000
_cell.angle_alpha   90.00
_cell.angle_beta   90.00
_cell.angle_gamma   90.00
#
_symmetry.space_group_name_H-M   'P 1'
#
loop_
_entity.id
_entity.type
_entity.pdbx_description
1 polymer ?
#
loop_
_entity_poly.entity_id
_entity_poly.type
_entity_poly.pdbx_seq_one_letter_code
_entity_poly.pdbx_strand_id
1 'polypeptide(L)'
;MARPRKPTNVLELTGAFKKDPQRHREDAEPVGELTAPPAHINGAVLHAWKEIAKYAPRDVLTNSDRLSLELAANLLAQFRNDPLDFPAAKLVRLEAMLGKFGMTPADRSKVGGGKKDAPKGNAFAEL
;
A
#
# COMPACT_ATOMS: atom_id res chain seq x y z
N MET A 1 14.70 7.97 14.96
CA MET A 1 14.23 6.61 14.57
C MET A 1 15.28 5.98 13.66
N ALA A 2 15.59 4.70 13.86
CA ALA A 2 16.48 3.97 12.96
C ALA A 2 15.89 3.97 11.54
N ARG A 3 16.74 4.15 10.52
CA ARG A 3 16.30 4.19 9.13
C ARG A 3 15.63 2.86 8.76
N PRO A 4 14.41 2.88 8.20
CA PRO A 4 13.77 1.66 7.71
C PRO A 4 14.71 0.91 6.76
N ARG A 5 14.77 -0.41 6.92
CA ARG A 5 15.63 -1.25 6.08
C ARG A 5 15.18 -1.15 4.63
N LYS A 6 16.14 -1.16 3.69
CA LYS A 6 15.83 -1.25 2.26
C LYS A 6 15.18 -2.61 1.96
N PRO A 7 14.06 -2.66 1.23
CA PRO A 7 13.45 -3.91 0.78
C PRO A 7 14.39 -4.75 -0.09
N THR A 8 14.17 -6.06 -0.15
CA THR A 8 15.07 -7.01 -0.83
C THR A 8 15.12 -6.78 -2.34
N ASN A 9 13.97 -6.47 -2.97
CA ASN A 9 13.90 -6.12 -4.39
C ASN A 9 14.76 -4.88 -4.75
N VAL A 10 14.84 -3.87 -3.88
CA VAL A 10 15.70 -2.69 -4.08
C VAL A 10 17.17 -3.06 -3.92
N LEU A 11 17.50 -3.96 -2.98
CA LEU A 11 18.86 -4.45 -2.80
C LEU A 11 19.34 -5.27 -4.00
N GLU A 12 18.44 -6.07 -4.59
CA GLU A 12 18.70 -6.82 -5.81
C GLU A 12 18.98 -5.88 -7.00
N LEU A 13 18.10 -4.91 -7.23
CA LEU A 13 18.25 -3.91 -8.32
C LEU A 13 19.53 -3.08 -8.20
N THR A 14 20.00 -2.85 -6.97
CA THR A 14 21.25 -2.09 -6.71
C THR A 14 22.50 -2.97 -6.68
N GLY A 15 22.37 -4.28 -6.96
CA GLY A 15 23.49 -5.22 -6.96
C GLY A 15 24.08 -5.49 -5.58
N ALA A 16 23.36 -5.18 -4.49
CA ALA A 16 23.86 -5.34 -3.14
C ALA A 16 24.22 -6.79 -2.82
N PHE A 17 23.48 -7.76 -3.37
CA PHE A 17 23.75 -9.19 -3.21
C PHE A 17 24.97 -9.68 -4.00
N LYS A 18 25.37 -8.98 -5.07
CA LYS A 18 26.63 -9.28 -5.77
C LYS A 18 27.85 -8.93 -4.92
N LYS A 19 27.74 -7.87 -4.10
CA LYS A 19 28.81 -7.43 -3.19
C LYS A 19 28.85 -8.25 -1.90
N ASP A 20 27.68 -8.61 -1.37
CA ASP A 20 27.54 -9.33 -0.11
C ASP A 20 26.34 -10.29 -0.19
N PRO A 21 26.56 -11.54 -0.63
CA PRO A 21 25.49 -12.53 -0.82
C PRO A 21 24.72 -12.86 0.46
N GLN A 22 25.36 -12.72 1.63
CA GLN A 22 24.72 -13.01 2.92
C GLN A 22 23.61 -12.02 3.29
N ARG A 23 23.49 -10.90 2.56
CA ARG A 23 22.39 -9.94 2.74
C ARG A 23 21.08 -10.41 2.13
N HIS A 24 21.11 -11.46 1.31
CA HIS A 24 19.91 -12.04 0.74
C HIS A 24 19.00 -12.56 1.84
N ARG A 25 17.72 -12.22 1.75
CA ARG A 25 16.69 -12.64 2.69
C ARG A 25 15.38 -12.72 1.94
N GLU A 26 14.53 -13.60 2.40
CA GLU A 26 13.17 -13.71 1.88
C GLU A 26 12.30 -12.70 2.65
N ASP A 27 11.71 -11.75 1.92
CA ASP A 27 10.71 -10.86 2.51
C ASP A 27 9.40 -11.64 2.66
N ALA A 28 8.61 -11.32 3.68
CA ALA A 28 7.33 -12.01 3.88
C ALA A 28 6.37 -11.69 2.72
N GLU A 29 5.84 -12.73 2.11
CA GLU A 29 4.84 -12.60 1.04
C GLU A 29 3.51 -12.08 1.62
N PRO A 30 2.82 -11.18 0.90
CA PRO A 30 1.52 -10.70 1.32
C PRO A 30 0.47 -11.82 1.25
N VAL A 31 -0.51 -11.75 2.13
CA VAL A 31 -1.66 -12.65 2.11
C VAL A 31 -2.58 -12.21 0.98
N GLY A 32 -2.54 -12.93 -0.14
CA GLY A 32 -3.54 -12.91 -1.21
C GLY A 32 -3.95 -11.54 -1.76
N GLU A 33 -4.92 -11.56 -2.66
CA GLU A 33 -5.55 -10.33 -3.16
C GLU A 33 -6.53 -9.78 -2.12
N LEU A 34 -6.73 -8.46 -2.13
CA LEU A 34 -7.72 -7.83 -1.26
C LEU A 34 -9.12 -8.32 -1.63
N THR A 35 -9.79 -8.95 -0.67
CA THR A 35 -11.16 -9.48 -0.84
C THR A 35 -12.21 -8.46 -0.40
N ALA A 36 -13.48 -8.87 -0.43
CA ALA A 36 -14.60 -8.04 0.01
C ALA A 36 -14.39 -7.49 1.45
N PRO A 37 -14.96 -6.33 1.79
CA PRO A 37 -14.87 -5.76 3.14
C PRO A 37 -15.41 -6.73 4.22
N PRO A 38 -14.93 -6.64 5.47
CA PRO A 38 -15.48 -7.40 6.59
C PRO A 38 -16.99 -7.20 6.75
N ALA A 39 -17.72 -8.26 7.11
CA ALA A 39 -19.19 -8.26 7.17
C ALA A 39 -19.77 -7.26 8.19
N HIS A 40 -19.01 -6.94 9.24
CA HIS A 40 -19.44 -5.98 10.26
C HIS A 40 -19.27 -4.51 9.83
N ILE A 41 -18.56 -4.23 8.73
CA ILE A 41 -18.37 -2.88 8.21
C ILE A 41 -19.55 -2.49 7.33
N ASN A 42 -20.20 -1.37 7.66
CA ASN A 42 -21.35 -0.85 6.94
C ASN A 42 -21.33 0.69 6.86
N GLY A 43 -22.33 1.27 6.18
CA GLY A 43 -22.54 2.72 6.11
C GLY A 43 -21.32 3.51 5.62
N ALA A 44 -21.03 4.62 6.30
CA ALA A 44 -19.94 5.54 5.95
C ALA A 44 -18.56 4.86 5.95
N VAL A 45 -18.33 3.91 6.87
CA VAL A 45 -17.06 3.17 6.95
C VAL A 45 -16.90 2.26 5.73
N LEU A 46 -17.98 1.60 5.28
CA LEU A 46 -17.95 0.79 4.06
C LEU A 46 -17.65 1.62 2.81
N HIS A 47 -18.23 2.83 2.71
CA HIS A 47 -17.93 3.75 1.62
C HIS A 47 -16.46 4.18 1.65
N ALA A 48 -15.95 4.58 2.82
CA ALA A 48 -14.54 4.93 3.00
C ALA A 48 -13.60 3.78 2.64
N TRP A 49 -13.91 2.55 3.04
CA TRP A 49 -13.14 1.35 2.68
C TRP A 49 -13.02 1.21 1.17
N LYS A 50 -14.16 1.18 0.47
CA LYS A 50 -14.22 0.98 -0.98
C LYS A 50 -13.48 2.09 -1.71
N GLU A 51 -13.56 3.32 -1.21
CA GLU A 51 -12.89 4.47 -1.78
C GLU A 51 -11.37 4.40 -1.63
N ILE A 52 -10.87 4.06 -0.44
CA ILE A 52 -9.43 3.89 -0.20
C ILE A 52 -8.89 2.75 -1.10
N ALA A 53 -9.58 1.61 -1.13
CA ALA A 53 -9.21 0.48 -1.98
C ALA A 53 -9.20 0.84 -3.48
N LYS A 54 -10.14 1.66 -3.93
CA LYS A 54 -10.24 2.11 -5.34
C LYS A 54 -9.08 3.01 -5.76
N TYR A 55 -8.61 3.90 -4.87
CA TYR A 55 -7.60 4.91 -5.21
C TYR A 55 -6.17 4.53 -4.80
N ALA A 56 -6.00 3.46 -4.02
CA ALA A 56 -4.68 2.90 -3.79
C ALA A 56 -4.05 2.47 -5.13
N PRO A 57 -2.72 2.59 -5.28
CA PRO A 57 -2.05 2.09 -6.47
C PRO A 57 -2.23 0.57 -6.63
N ARG A 58 -2.14 0.09 -7.87
CA ARG A 58 -2.29 -1.33 -8.20
C ARG A 58 -1.30 -2.18 -7.40
N ASP A 59 -1.78 -3.33 -6.91
CA ASP A 59 -1.06 -4.34 -6.14
C ASP A 59 -0.45 -3.84 -4.80
N VAL A 60 -0.83 -2.65 -4.32
CA VAL A 60 -0.35 -2.13 -3.02
C VAL A 60 -1.16 -2.68 -1.86
N LEU A 61 -2.49 -2.72 -1.98
CA LEU A 61 -3.36 -3.25 -0.94
C LEU A 61 -3.65 -4.73 -1.17
N THR A 62 -3.36 -5.53 -0.17
CA THR A 62 -3.55 -6.99 -0.14
C THR A 62 -4.40 -7.38 1.06
N ASN A 63 -4.72 -8.66 1.22
CA ASN A 63 -5.45 -9.12 2.40
C ASN A 63 -4.62 -8.97 3.69
N SER A 64 -3.27 -8.86 3.60
CA SER A 64 -2.43 -8.51 4.75
C SER A 64 -2.77 -7.14 5.33
N ASP A 65 -3.23 -6.21 4.49
CA ASP A 65 -3.46 -4.80 4.88
C ASP A 65 -4.85 -4.57 5.46
N ARG A 66 -5.71 -5.61 5.52
CA ARG A 66 -7.13 -5.53 5.84
C ARG A 66 -7.42 -4.76 7.14
N LEU A 67 -6.66 -5.04 8.20
CA LEU A 67 -6.81 -4.36 9.50
C LEU A 67 -6.38 -2.89 9.46
N SER A 68 -5.31 -2.58 8.71
CA SER A 68 -4.88 -1.20 8.51
C SER A 68 -5.88 -0.43 7.65
N LEU A 69 -6.42 -1.06 6.61
CA LEU A 69 -7.44 -0.48 5.76
C LEU A 69 -8.74 -0.21 6.55
N GLU A 70 -9.13 -1.13 7.45
CA GLU A 70 -10.28 -0.94 8.35
C GLU A 70 -10.12 0.30 9.23
N LEU A 71 -8.96 0.43 9.87
CA LEU A 71 -8.68 1.55 10.76
C LEU A 71 -8.65 2.88 9.98
N ALA A 72 -8.06 2.91 8.77
CA ALA A 72 -8.07 4.09 7.93
C ALA A 72 -9.50 4.46 7.47
N ALA A 73 -10.32 3.47 7.09
CA ALA A 73 -11.70 3.68 6.69
C ALA A 73 -12.54 4.26 7.84
N ASN A 74 -12.36 3.77 9.07
CA ASN A 74 -13.01 4.31 10.26
C ASN A 74 -12.61 5.76 10.54
N LEU A 75 -11.31 6.07 10.46
CA LEU A 75 -10.82 7.44 10.66
C LEU A 75 -11.33 8.40 9.57
N LEU A 76 -11.36 7.97 8.31
CA LEU A 76 -11.89 8.77 7.20
C LEU A 76 -13.39 9.03 7.35
N ALA A 77 -14.15 8.01 7.76
CA ALA A 77 -15.58 8.16 8.02
C ALA A 77 -15.84 9.12 9.20
N GLN A 78 -15.08 9.01 10.30
CA GLN A 78 -15.18 9.94 11.43
C GLN A 78 -14.85 11.37 11.03
N PHE A 79 -13.73 11.58 10.31
CA PHE A 79 -13.33 12.91 9.84
C PHE A 79 -14.39 13.54 8.92
N ARG A 80 -15.01 12.76 8.04
CA ARG A 80 -16.06 13.26 7.15
C ARG A 80 -17.39 13.54 7.86
N ASN A 81 -17.66 12.86 8.97
CA ASN A 81 -18.85 13.08 9.76
C ASN A 81 -18.76 14.38 10.57
N ASP A 82 -17.63 14.65 11.21
CA ASP A 82 -17.39 15.88 11.96
C ASP A 82 -15.92 16.34 11.81
N PRO A 83 -15.61 17.12 10.76
CA PRO A 83 -14.24 17.57 10.52
C PRO A 83 -13.80 18.68 11.48
N LEU A 84 -14.71 19.42 12.08
CA LEU A 84 -14.39 20.56 12.95
C LEU A 84 -13.99 20.09 14.35
N ASP A 85 -14.63 19.04 14.87
CA ASP A 85 -14.29 18.41 16.15
C ASP A 85 -13.35 17.19 15.98
N PHE A 86 -12.71 17.03 14.82
CA PHE A 86 -11.82 15.89 14.60
C PHE A 86 -10.44 16.14 15.26
N PRO A 87 -10.00 15.31 16.22
CA PRO A 87 -8.73 15.53 16.91
C PRO A 87 -7.54 15.51 15.94
N ALA A 88 -6.64 16.50 16.05
CA ALA A 88 -5.45 16.62 15.20
C ALA A 88 -4.58 15.35 15.19
N ALA A 89 -4.47 14.65 16.34
CA ALA A 89 -3.73 13.38 16.42
C ALA A 89 -4.34 12.27 15.54
N LYS A 90 -5.68 12.22 15.43
CA LYS A 90 -6.36 11.29 14.52
C LYS A 90 -6.16 11.68 13.06
N LEU A 91 -6.14 12.98 12.76
CA LEU A 91 -5.88 13.49 11.41
C LEU A 91 -4.47 13.13 10.92
N VAL A 92 -3.46 13.39 11.76
CA VAL A 92 -2.07 12.99 11.48
C VAL A 92 -1.97 11.47 11.30
N ARG A 93 -2.71 10.69 12.10
CA ARG A 93 -2.74 9.23 11.93
C ARG A 93 -3.38 8.81 10.62
N LEU A 94 -4.50 9.43 10.23
CA LEU A 94 -5.18 9.17 8.95
C LEU A 94 -4.24 9.49 7.78
N GLU A 95 -3.65 10.68 7.76
CA GLU A 95 -2.70 11.10 6.72
C GLU A 95 -1.52 10.12 6.61
N ALA A 96 -0.93 9.72 7.74
CA ALA A 96 0.16 8.76 7.77
C ALA A 96 -0.25 7.38 7.21
N MET A 97 -1.49 6.94 7.41
CA MET A 97 -1.98 5.68 6.86
C MET A 97 -2.23 5.77 5.36
N LEU A 98 -2.85 6.85 4.88
CA LEU A 98 -3.04 7.08 3.45
C LEU A 98 -1.70 7.20 2.70
N GLY A 99 -0.71 7.84 3.32
CA GLY A 99 0.67 7.87 2.82
C GLY A 99 1.28 6.47 2.69
N LYS A 100 1.13 5.61 3.70
CA LYS A 100 1.61 4.22 3.64
C LYS A 100 0.94 3.40 2.53
N PHE A 101 -0.28 3.74 2.14
CA PHE A 101 -0.97 3.11 1.01
C PHE A 101 -0.61 3.75 -0.35
N GLY A 102 0.38 4.64 -0.42
CA GLY A 102 0.84 5.26 -1.67
C GLY A 102 -0.10 6.31 -2.24
N MET A 103 -0.97 6.90 -1.41
CA MET A 103 -1.98 7.86 -1.86
C MET A 103 -1.45 9.28 -1.99
N THR A 104 -0.16 9.51 -1.75
CA THR A 104 0.56 10.76 -2.08
C THR A 104 1.55 10.52 -3.23
N PRO A 105 1.89 11.55 -4.03
CA PRO A 105 2.90 11.40 -5.08
C PRO A 105 4.25 10.88 -4.56
N ALA A 106 4.70 11.37 -3.41
CA ALA A 106 5.97 10.97 -2.80
C ALA A 106 5.95 9.51 -2.34
N ASP A 107 4.85 9.05 -1.74
CA ASP A 107 4.77 7.68 -1.22
C ASP A 107 4.48 6.66 -2.32
N ARG A 108 3.77 7.05 -3.39
CA ARG A 108 3.56 6.20 -4.57
C ARG A 108 4.88 5.71 -5.16
N SER A 109 5.93 6.54 -5.14
CA SER A 109 7.27 6.15 -5.58
C SER A 109 7.90 5.03 -4.74
N LYS A 110 7.41 4.80 -3.53
CA LYS A 110 7.96 3.84 -2.54
C LYS A 110 7.19 2.53 -2.46
N VAL A 111 5.93 2.52 -2.89
CA VAL A 111 5.03 1.35 -2.78
C VAL A 111 4.79 0.64 -4.11
N GLY A 112 5.44 1.06 -5.19
CA GLY A 112 5.31 0.46 -6.52
C GLY A 112 6.33 -0.65 -6.79
N GLY A 113 5.84 -1.84 -7.14
CA GLY A 113 6.65 -3.00 -7.54
C GLY A 113 5.82 -4.22 -8.00
N GLY A 114 4.50 -4.06 -8.18
CA GLY A 114 3.59 -5.12 -8.62
C GLY A 114 4.01 -5.73 -9.97
N LYS A 115 3.63 -7.00 -10.16
CA LYS A 115 4.01 -7.87 -11.28
C LYS A 115 4.01 -7.05 -12.58
N LYS A 116 5.20 -6.83 -13.16
CA LYS A 116 5.30 -6.25 -14.51
C LYS A 116 4.46 -7.14 -15.41
N ASP A 117 3.44 -6.60 -16.06
CA ASP A 117 2.77 -7.30 -17.15
C ASP A 117 3.89 -7.82 -18.07
N ALA A 118 3.84 -9.11 -18.43
CA ALA A 118 4.85 -9.71 -19.30
C ALA A 118 5.03 -8.79 -20.51
N PRO A 119 6.27 -8.46 -20.91
CA PRO A 119 6.48 -7.54 -22.01
C PRO A 119 5.69 -8.07 -23.21
N LYS A 120 4.69 -7.31 -23.66
CA LYS A 120 4.00 -7.61 -24.91
C LYS A 120 5.11 -7.70 -25.95
N GLY A 121 5.24 -8.87 -26.58
CA GLY A 121 6.29 -9.14 -27.56
C GLY A 121 6.43 -7.95 -28.50
N ASN A 122 7.67 -7.52 -28.71
CA ASN A 122 7.97 -6.37 -29.54
C ASN A 122 7.36 -6.61 -30.94
N ALA A 123 6.39 -5.79 -31.35
CA ALA A 123 5.74 -5.91 -32.66
C ALA A 123 6.70 -5.71 -33.85
N PHE A 124 7.93 -5.26 -33.56
CA PHE A 124 9.01 -5.11 -34.54
C PHE A 124 10.03 -6.26 -34.50
N ALA A 125 9.80 -7.31 -33.71
CA ALA A 125 10.70 -8.48 -33.69
C ALA A 125 10.46 -9.45 -34.87
N GLU A 126 9.35 -9.28 -35.61
CA GLU A 126 8.99 -10.10 -36.78
C GLU A 126 8.95 -9.30 -38.11
N LEU A 127 9.52 -8.09 -38.14
CA LEU A 127 9.75 -7.30 -39.36
C LEU A 127 11.25 -7.27 -39.69
#